data_AF-A0A3M6K4H5-F1
#
_entry.id   AF-A0A3M6K4H5-F1
#
_cell.length_a   1.000
_cell.length_b   1.000
_cell.length_c   1.000
_cell.angle_alpha   90.00
_cell.angle_beta   90.00
_cell.angle_gamma   90.00
#
_symmetry.space_group_name_H-M   'P 1'
#
loop_
_entity.id
_entity.type
_entity.pdbx_description
1 polymer ?
#
loop_
_entity_poly.entity_id
_entity_poly.type
_entity_poly.pdbx_seq_one_letter_code
_entity_poly.pdbx_strand_id
1 'polypeptide(L)' 'MRFGKIQENENIIKFNLELKCTNCGKKVPGGMKTGEKFYETDEFYNELEQFKKTYLCGVCRDKERLDS' A
#
# COMPACT_ATOMS: atom_id res chain seq x y z
N MET A 1 -3.36 -2.04 6.97
CA MET A 1 -2.01 -1.48 6.72
C MET A 1 -2.11 0.04 6.68
N ARG A 2 -1.17 0.81 7.27
CA ARG A 2 -1.15 2.28 7.12
C ARG A 2 -0.53 2.62 5.78
N PHE A 3 -1.18 3.49 5.01
CA PHE A 3 -0.69 4.00 3.74
C PHE A 3 -0.58 5.52 3.82
N GLY A 4 0.57 6.07 3.47
CA GLY A 4 0.84 7.50 3.53
C GLY A 4 0.77 8.10 4.94
N LYS A 5 0.35 9.37 5.00
CA LYS A 5 0.38 10.21 6.19
C LYS A 5 -0.95 10.15 6.96
N ILE A 6 -0.83 10.11 8.28
CA ILE A 6 -1.93 10.24 9.25
C ILE A 6 -1.40 11.17 10.35
N GLN A 7 -1.96 12.37 10.45
CA GLN A 7 -1.76 13.42 11.44
C GLN A 7 -2.47 13.07 12.75
N GLU A 8 -1.99 13.61 13.87
CA GLU A 8 -2.72 13.55 15.13
C GLU A 8 -4.05 14.31 15.01
N ASN A 9 -5.14 13.67 15.44
CA ASN A 9 -6.51 14.19 15.42
C ASN A 9 -7.17 14.34 14.03
N GLU A 10 -6.66 13.70 12.98
CA GLU A 10 -7.37 13.65 11.70
C GLU A 10 -8.25 12.40 11.55
N ASN A 11 -9.29 12.51 10.71
CA ASN A 11 -10.16 11.37 10.40
C ASN A 11 -9.39 10.31 9.62
N ILE A 12 -9.64 9.05 9.96
CA ILE A 12 -9.01 7.91 9.30
C ILE A 12 -9.97 7.37 8.24
N ILE A 13 -9.55 7.46 6.98
CA ILE A 13 -10.23 6.84 5.85
C ILE A 13 -9.74 5.40 5.70
N LYS A 14 -10.69 4.46 5.70
CA LYS A 14 -10.44 3.05 5.37
C LYS A 14 -10.85 2.83 3.93
N PHE A 15 -9.95 2.26 3.14
CA PHE A 15 -10.20 1.98 1.74
C PHE A 15 -9.60 0.62 1.37
N ASN A 16 -10.12 0.03 0.30
CA ASN A 16 -9.64 -1.25 -0.18
C ASN A 16 -9.02 -1.07 -1.57
N LEU A 17 -7.78 -1.52 -1.71
CA LEU A 17 -7.08 -1.51 -2.98
C LEU A 17 -7.08 -2.90 -3.61
N GLU A 18 -7.21 -2.95 -4.94
CA GLU A 18 -6.81 -4.16 -5.64
C GLU A 18 -5.27 -4.17 -5.75
N LEU A 19 -4.64 -4.94 -4.86
CA LEU A 19 -3.21 -5.18 -4.86
C LEU A 19 -2.90 -6.57 -5.45
N LYS A 20 -1.87 -6.62 -6.28
CA LYS A 20 -1.32 -7.84 -6.86
C LYS A 20 0.18 -7.83 -6.61
N CYS A 21 0.74 -8.98 -6.22
CA CYS A 21 2.19 -9.13 -6.11
C CYS A 21 2.80 -8.96 -7.50
N THR A 22 3.79 -8.08 -7.63
CA THR A 22 4.47 -7.84 -8.92
C THR A 22 5.32 -9.03 -9.35
N ASN A 23 5.85 -9.80 -8.39
CA ASN A 23 6.67 -10.97 -8.67
C ASN A 23 5.82 -12.22 -9.02
N CYS A 24 4.81 -12.56 -8.22
CA CYS A 24 4.03 -13.81 -8.41
C CYS A 24 2.60 -13.62 -8.92
N GLY A 25 2.16 -12.38 -9.18
CA GLY A 25 0.81 -12.06 -9.66
C GLY A 25 -0.34 -12.33 -8.67
N LYS A 26 -0.03 -12.87 -7.48
CA LYS A 26 -1.04 -13.25 -6.48
C LYS A 26 -1.83 -12.03 -6.02
N LYS A 27 -3.16 -12.13 -6.03
CA LYS A 27 -4.05 -11.15 -5.41
C LYS A 27 -3.83 -11.14 -3.90
N VAL A 28 -3.61 -9.96 -3.35
CA VAL A 28 -3.38 -9.77 -1.91
C VAL A 28 -4.48 -8.89 -1.30
N PRO A 29 -4.75 -9.04 0.01
CA PRO A 29 -5.70 -8.16 0.69
C PRO A 29 -5.18 -6.72 0.68
N GLY A 30 -5.97 -5.78 0.16
CA GLY A 30 -5.61 -4.36 0.07
C GLY A 30 -6.29 -3.47 1.10
N GLY A 31 -6.68 -4.03 2.25
CA GLY A 31 -7.28 -3.27 3.35
C GLY A 31 -6.30 -2.24 3.93
N MET A 32 -6.51 -0.98 3.59
CA MET A 32 -5.65 0.14 3.96
C MET A 32 -6.36 1.21 4.75
N LYS A 33 -5.57 1.98 5.50
CA LYS A 33 -6.02 3.17 6.22
C LYS A 33 -5.07 4.33 5.96
N THR A 34 -5.63 5.50 5.73
CA THR A 34 -4.88 6.75 5.54
C THR A 34 -5.63 7.93 6.19
N GLY A 35 -4.97 9.07 6.31
CA GLY A 35 -5.56 10.29 6.83
C GLY A 35 -6.45 10.95 5.78
N GLU A 36 -7.58 11.51 6.20
CA GLU A 36 -8.50 12.23 5.32
C GLU A 36 -7.82 13.35 4.54
N LYS A 37 -6.89 14.09 5.15
CA LYS A 37 -6.18 15.20 4.47
C LYS A 37 -5.23 14.72 3.39
N PHE A 38 -4.76 13.48 3.48
CA PHE A 38 -3.87 12.87 2.50
C PHE A 38 -4.67 12.09 1.43
N TYR A 39 -5.82 11.53 1.79
CA TYR A 39 -6.66 10.75 0.90
C TYR A 39 -7.11 11.54 -0.34
N GLU A 40 -7.05 10.91 -1.52
CA GLU A 40 -7.43 11.50 -2.82
C GLU A 40 -6.64 12.76 -3.24
N THR A 41 -5.51 13.05 -2.60
CA THR A 41 -4.58 14.08 -3.09
C THR A 41 -3.72 13.59 -4.25
N ASP A 42 -3.13 14.50 -5.03
CA ASP A 42 -2.17 14.14 -6.09
C ASP A 42 -0.96 13.36 -5.52
N GLU A 43 -0.48 13.74 -4.33
CA GLU A 43 0.59 13.03 -3.61
C GLU A 43 0.16 11.58 -3.30
N PHE A 44 -1.08 11.38 -2.85
CA PHE A 44 -1.64 10.05 -2.60
C PHE A 44 -1.69 9.19 -3.86
N TYR A 45 -2.17 9.72 -4.98
CA TYR A 45 -2.25 8.95 -6.23
C TYR A 45 -0.87 8.58 -6.76
N ASN A 46 0.09 9.50 -6.70
CA ASN A 46 1.47 9.26 -7.13
C ASN A 46 2.14 8.17 -6.26
N GLU A 47 2.05 8.29 -4.93
CA GLU A 47 2.55 7.25 -4.03
C GLU A 47 1.85 5.91 -4.25
N LEU A 48 0.55 5.93 -4.49
CA LEU A 48 -0.25 4.72 -4.67
C LEU A 48 0.17 3.96 -5.92
N GLU A 49 0.46 4.68 -7.01
CA GLU A 49 0.93 4.09 -8.25
C GLU A 49 2.32 3.45 -8.08
N GLN A 50 3.26 4.15 -7.43
CA GLN A 50 4.59 3.62 -7.13
C GLN A 50 4.52 2.41 -6.19
N PHE A 51 3.66 2.48 -5.18
CA PHE A 51 3.43 1.38 -4.25
C PHE A 51 2.90 0.13 -4.98
N LYS A 52 1.91 0.29 -5.86
CA LYS A 52 1.37 -0.84 -6.65
C LYS A 52 2.42 -1.48 -7.57
N LYS A 53 3.33 -0.69 -8.15
CA LYS A 53 4.39 -1.16 -9.04
C LYS A 53 5.49 -1.95 -8.33
N THR A 54 5.69 -1.70 -7.05
CA THR A 54 6.77 -2.31 -6.25
C THR A 54 6.25 -3.32 -5.22
N TYR A 55 4.93 -3.48 -5.10
CA TYR A 55 4.34 -4.29 -4.05
C TYR A 55 4.63 -5.78 -4.23
N LEU A 56 5.21 -6.39 -3.20
CA LEU A 56 5.42 -7.81 -3.08
C LEU A 56 4.54 -8.40 -1.97
N CYS A 57 3.98 -9.59 -2.22
CA CYS A 57 3.33 -10.35 -1.17
C CYS A 57 4.37 -10.80 -0.13
N GLY A 58 3.92 -11.07 1.10
CA GLY A 58 4.81 -11.47 2.20
C GLY A 58 5.74 -12.63 1.83
N VAL A 59 5.25 -13.62 1.08
CA VAL A 59 6.06 -14.75 0.62
C VAL A 59 7.19 -14.33 -0.33
N CYS A 60 6.90 -13.48 -1.32
CA CYS A 60 7.93 -13.01 -2.27
C CYS A 60 8.94 -12.09 -1.61
N ARG A 61 8.46 -11.22 -0.71
CA ARG A 61 9.33 -10.32 0.06
C ARG A 61 10.26 -11.11 0.99
N ASP A 62 9.75 -12.16 1.64
CA ASP A 62 10.55 -12.99 2.52
C ASP A 62 11.58 -13.81 1.73
N LYS A 63 11.26 -14.24 0.50
CA LYS A 63 12.22 -14.88 -0.41
C LYS A 63 13.36 -13.95 -0.83
N GLU A 64 13.05 -12.73 -1.27
CA GLU A 64 14.09 -11.74 -1.62
C GLU A 64 15.05 -11.47 -0.46
N ARG A 65 14.58 -11.53 0.79
CA ARG A 65 15.42 -11.35 1.97
C ARG A 65 16.35 -12.52 2.25
N LEU A 66 16.04 -13.72 1.77
CA LEU A 66 16.84 -14.93 1.97
C LEU A 66 17.86 -15.17 0.84
N ASP A 67 17.62 -14.60 -0.34
CA ASP A 67 18.55 -14.61 -1.48
C ASP A 67 19.64 -13.53 -1.39
N SER A 68 19.71 -12.78 -0.28
CA SER A 68 20.60 -11.63 -0.08
C SER A 68 21.70 -11.83 0.94
#